data_AF-A0A4R3KVT9-F1
#
_entry.id   AF-A0A4R3KVT9-F1
#
_cell.length_a   1.000
_cell.length_b   1.000
_cell.length_c   1.000
_cell.angle_alpha   90.00
_cell.angle_beta   90.00
_cell.angle_gamma   90.00
#
_symmetry.space_group_name_H-M   'P 1'
#
loop_
_entity.id
_entity.type
_entity.pdbx_description
1 polymer ?
#
loop_
_entity_poly.entity_id
_entity_poly.type
_entity_poly.pdbx_seq_one_letter_code
_entity_poly.pdbx_strand_id
1 'polypeptide(L)'
;MNRLIPGSIQVGPDRGWARSYPEDVVSKVIMKTAVRIIFRVFPAALLFSGALLLSAAVYTARAQTVSIDRDPQIADMVKAVSADHLRQLVQELAGFGTRHTLSDTTSDSRGIGAARRWIKAELERYARESGGRLMVEYDSYVQEGGIRRVEKATEIKNVIAILPGVDTADKRVFIVSGHYDSRNSDVSDAVSDAPGANDDCSGTAAVMEMARIMSKHRFKATIIFACVAGEEQGLLGSGHLAARAKQEGWQVAGMITNDIVGNSQGSGTLLRDNTRVRVFSEGIPVAAGEKEIARIRQLGMENDSPSRQLARYLKELGERYVDHLEIMLIYRPDRFLRGGDHLPFSREGFPAIRVTEMNEHFRYQHQDVRTENGLEYGDLVQHVDFEYLRKVTAMNMASLANLAASPGPPEQVQIIMEGLSNETVLAWKAPQSQDPTLSYYVLIRETSSPVWQKKIRVPATRVRLPYSKDNYFFAVQAVDAAGHESLPVFPLPAQAE
;
A
#
# COMPACT_ATOMS: atom_id res chain seq x y z
N MET A 1 -34.51 -42.29 -21.71
CA MET A 1 -34.83 -42.55 -23.14
C MET A 1 -34.05 -41.56 -24.00
N ASN A 2 -33.61 -41.95 -25.21
CA ASN A 2 -33.38 -41.17 -26.46
C ASN A 2 -32.95 -39.67 -26.43
N ARG A 3 -32.11 -39.09 -27.31
CA ARG A 3 -31.19 -39.45 -28.44
C ARG A 3 -30.42 -38.13 -28.83
N LEU A 4 -29.27 -38.02 -29.52
CA LEU A 4 -28.10 -38.88 -29.83
C LEU A 4 -26.96 -38.01 -30.46
N ILE A 5 -25.76 -37.97 -29.83
CA ILE A 5 -24.41 -37.71 -30.43
C ILE A 5 -24.10 -36.32 -31.13
N PRO A 6 -22.84 -35.97 -31.54
CA PRO A 6 -22.30 -34.62 -31.37
C PRO A 6 -21.67 -33.99 -32.65
N GLY A 7 -20.76 -33.01 -32.48
CA GLY A 7 -19.84 -32.56 -33.53
C GLY A 7 -18.50 -32.05 -32.98
N SER A 8 -17.39 -32.50 -33.55
CA SER A 8 -16.03 -32.05 -33.27
C SER A 8 -15.32 -31.67 -34.57
N ILE A 9 -14.52 -30.60 -34.55
CA ILE A 9 -13.72 -30.16 -35.71
C ILE A 9 -12.32 -29.75 -35.21
N GLN A 10 -11.28 -30.26 -35.88
CA GLN A 10 -9.89 -29.85 -35.68
C GLN A 10 -9.55 -28.63 -36.53
N VAL A 11 -8.53 -27.85 -36.13
CA VAL A 11 -7.97 -26.77 -36.96
C VAL A 11 -6.56 -27.16 -37.42
N GLY A 12 -6.33 -27.05 -38.74
CA GLY A 12 -5.08 -27.31 -39.43
C GLY A 12 -4.81 -26.24 -40.51
N PRO A 13 -3.60 -26.19 -41.07
CA PRO A 13 -2.95 -24.88 -41.30
C PRO A 13 -3.03 -24.29 -42.73
N ASP A 14 -2.52 -23.06 -42.80
CA ASP A 14 -1.99 -22.32 -43.95
C ASP A 14 -2.88 -21.95 -45.15
N ARG A 15 -3.14 -20.64 -45.25
CA ARG A 15 -2.71 -19.86 -46.43
C ARG A 15 -2.57 -18.37 -46.11
N GLY A 16 -1.39 -17.80 -46.37
CA GLY A 16 -1.07 -16.40 -46.04
C GLY A 16 -1.40 -15.38 -47.13
N TRP A 17 -1.33 -14.10 -46.77
CA TRP A 17 -1.31 -12.96 -47.70
C TRP A 17 -0.20 -12.00 -47.31
N ALA A 18 0.78 -11.84 -48.19
CA ALA A 18 1.84 -10.83 -48.06
C ALA A 18 1.55 -9.63 -48.96
N ARG A 19 1.77 -8.41 -48.46
CA ARG A 19 2.05 -7.22 -49.27
C ARG A 19 3.16 -6.42 -48.61
N SER A 20 4.23 -6.21 -49.36
CA SER A 20 5.39 -5.40 -49.00
C SER A 20 5.16 -3.92 -49.30
N TYR A 21 5.89 -3.06 -48.59
CA TYR A 21 6.14 -1.66 -48.96
C TYR A 21 7.66 -1.50 -49.20
N PRO A 22 8.10 -1.10 -50.41
CA PRO A 22 9.48 -0.74 -50.70
C PRO A 22 9.74 0.78 -50.61
N GLU A 23 11.01 1.17 -50.57
CA GLU A 23 11.47 2.56 -50.43
C GLU A 23 11.69 3.28 -51.78
N ASP A 24 11.54 4.62 -51.73
CA ASP A 24 12.40 5.65 -52.35
C ASP A 24 12.47 5.99 -53.88
N VAL A 25 12.99 7.22 -54.06
CA VAL A 25 13.60 7.89 -55.24
C VAL A 25 12.69 8.65 -56.26
N VAL A 26 13.22 9.83 -56.70
CA VAL A 26 12.82 10.77 -57.80
C VAL A 26 11.47 11.52 -57.68
N SER A 27 11.34 12.84 -57.93
CA SER A 27 12.19 13.77 -58.72
C SER A 27 12.33 15.21 -58.18
N LYS A 28 13.49 15.80 -58.52
CA LYS A 28 14.01 17.16 -58.25
C LYS A 28 13.25 18.31 -58.94
N VAL A 29 13.10 19.44 -58.24
CA VAL A 29 13.11 20.85 -58.74
C VAL A 29 13.74 21.70 -57.61
N ILE A 30 15.00 22.16 -57.63
CA ILE A 30 15.62 23.26 -58.42
C ILE A 30 14.93 24.60 -58.09
N MET A 31 15.58 25.67 -57.55
CA MET A 31 16.98 26.09 -57.65
C MET A 31 17.51 26.84 -56.41
N LYS A 32 18.85 26.88 -56.27
CA LYS A 32 19.63 27.76 -55.36
C LYS A 32 19.44 29.25 -55.77
N THR A 33 19.79 30.26 -54.96
CA THR A 33 21.18 30.78 -54.81
C THR A 33 21.26 31.89 -53.73
N ALA A 34 22.47 32.18 -53.27
CA ALA A 34 22.82 32.92 -52.06
C ALA A 34 23.31 34.38 -52.26
N VAL A 35 23.11 35.21 -51.22
CA VAL A 35 24.07 36.18 -50.62
C VAL A 35 24.58 37.44 -51.40
N ARG A 36 24.65 38.57 -50.65
CA ARG A 36 25.47 39.82 -50.77
C ARG A 36 24.90 41.09 -51.44
N ILE A 37 25.60 42.21 -51.16
CA ILE A 37 25.31 43.66 -51.44
C ILE A 37 24.23 44.23 -50.49
N ILE A 38 24.44 45.15 -49.53
CA ILE A 38 25.50 46.11 -49.08
C ILE A 38 25.49 47.52 -49.73
N PHE A 39 25.20 48.54 -48.89
CA PHE A 39 25.19 50.01 -49.13
C PHE A 39 24.19 50.52 -50.19
N ARG A 40 23.52 51.69 -50.09
CA ARG A 40 23.67 52.96 -49.32
C ARG A 40 22.25 53.66 -49.28
N VAL A 41 21.90 54.84 -48.73
CA VAL A 41 22.59 56.03 -48.16
C VAL A 41 21.64 56.83 -47.21
N PHE A 42 22.15 57.36 -46.07
CA PHE A 42 21.74 58.56 -45.29
C PHE A 42 20.35 58.66 -44.57
N PRO A 43 20.18 59.55 -43.55
CA PRO A 43 19.33 59.28 -42.37
C PRO A 43 18.43 60.47 -41.91
N ALA A 44 18.16 60.52 -40.59
CA ALA A 44 17.70 61.65 -39.74
C ALA A 44 16.23 61.61 -39.26
N ALA A 45 16.02 61.04 -38.07
CA ALA A 45 14.97 61.42 -37.13
C ALA A 45 15.31 60.93 -35.69
N LEU A 46 16.29 61.58 -35.02
CA LEU A 46 16.25 61.59 -33.55
C LEU A 46 15.14 62.55 -33.13
N LEU A 47 14.18 62.09 -32.32
CA LEU A 47 13.45 62.85 -31.27
C LEU A 47 12.20 62.07 -30.79
N PHE A 48 12.38 60.91 -30.14
CA PHE A 48 11.37 60.34 -29.21
C PHE A 48 12.01 59.41 -28.15
N SER A 49 13.12 59.87 -27.57
CA SER A 49 13.75 59.23 -26.42
C SER A 49 13.05 59.60 -25.11
N GLY A 50 12.56 58.62 -24.34
CA GLY A 50 12.27 58.83 -22.91
C GLY A 50 10.87 58.48 -22.38
N ALA A 51 10.25 57.38 -22.80
CA ALA A 51 8.99 56.89 -22.17
C ALA A 51 8.77 55.36 -22.17
N LEU A 52 9.76 54.54 -22.56
CA LEU A 52 9.52 53.10 -22.85
C LEU A 52 10.66 52.17 -22.43
N LEU A 53 11.09 52.27 -21.16
CA LEU A 53 11.93 51.30 -20.46
C LEU A 53 11.63 51.41 -18.95
N LEU A 54 11.85 50.33 -18.18
CA LEU A 54 11.58 50.22 -16.72
C LEU A 54 10.11 50.12 -16.27
N SER A 55 9.27 49.44 -17.03
CA SER A 55 8.13 48.66 -16.49
C SER A 55 8.36 47.14 -16.63
N ALA A 56 9.63 46.72 -16.51
CA ALA A 56 10.00 45.32 -16.31
C ALA A 56 9.53 44.88 -14.91
N ALA A 57 8.23 44.56 -14.80
CA ALA A 57 7.66 43.95 -13.62
C ALA A 57 8.40 42.63 -13.38
N VAL A 58 9.30 42.62 -12.40
CA VAL A 58 9.96 41.39 -11.95
C VAL A 58 8.90 40.56 -11.24
N TYR A 59 8.15 39.79 -12.03
CA TYR A 59 7.49 38.59 -11.55
C TYR A 59 8.58 37.68 -11.02
N THR A 60 8.92 37.89 -9.74
CA THR A 60 9.52 36.87 -8.91
C THR A 60 8.50 35.76 -8.84
N ALA A 61 8.58 34.86 -9.82
CA ALA A 61 8.03 33.53 -9.71
C ALA A 61 8.75 32.89 -8.52
N ARG A 62 8.18 33.13 -7.32
CA ARG A 62 8.29 32.20 -6.21
C ARG A 62 7.62 30.93 -6.72
N ALA A 63 8.41 30.14 -7.45
CA ALA A 63 8.21 28.71 -7.47
C ALA A 63 7.96 28.33 -6.00
N GLN A 64 6.79 27.75 -5.73
CA GLN A 64 6.62 27.08 -4.47
C GLN A 64 7.63 25.94 -4.51
N THR A 65 8.79 26.16 -3.90
CA THR A 65 9.60 25.06 -3.39
C THR A 65 8.66 24.32 -2.47
N VAL A 66 8.08 23.23 -2.98
CA VAL A 66 7.29 22.31 -2.17
C VAL A 66 8.31 21.71 -1.23
N SER A 67 8.43 22.31 -0.05
CA SER A 67 9.14 21.74 1.08
C SER A 67 8.39 20.45 1.40
N ILE A 68 8.92 19.34 0.88
CA ILE A 68 8.45 18.01 1.20
C ILE A 68 8.79 17.80 2.66
N ASP A 69 7.85 18.15 3.52
CA ASP A 69 8.04 18.17 4.97
C ASP A 69 8.16 16.71 5.43
N ARG A 70 9.39 16.31 5.75
CA ARG A 70 9.77 15.02 6.33
C ARG A 70 9.91 15.25 7.82
N ASP A 71 8.99 14.73 8.62
CA ASP A 71 9.13 14.72 10.08
C ASP A 71 10.46 14.04 10.44
N PRO A 72 11.33 14.66 11.27
CA PRO A 72 12.64 14.10 11.59
C PRO A 72 12.57 12.74 12.30
N GLN A 73 11.55 12.51 13.14
CA GLN A 73 11.39 11.25 13.87
C GLN A 73 10.97 10.13 12.92
N ILE A 74 10.08 10.40 11.95
CA ILE A 74 9.73 9.45 10.89
C ILE A 74 10.92 9.17 9.98
N ALA A 75 11.70 10.20 9.62
CA ALA A 75 12.92 10.02 8.82
C ALA A 75 13.97 9.16 9.54
N ASP A 76 14.17 9.34 10.86
CA ASP A 76 15.08 8.50 11.65
C ASP A 76 14.55 7.07 11.84
N MET A 77 13.23 6.85 12.01
CA MET A 77 12.63 5.51 12.04
C MET A 77 12.81 4.77 10.69
N VAL A 78 12.62 5.48 9.57
CA VAL A 78 12.86 4.97 8.21
C VAL A 78 14.33 4.59 8.00
N LYS A 79 15.25 5.41 8.51
CA LYS A 79 16.71 5.17 8.46
C LYS A 79 17.17 4.04 9.39
N ALA A 80 16.41 3.73 10.45
CA ALA A 80 16.72 2.67 11.41
C ALA A 80 16.38 1.24 10.91
N VAL A 81 15.66 1.12 9.78
CA VAL A 81 15.30 -0.15 9.13
C VAL A 81 16.57 -0.79 8.52
N SER A 82 16.95 -1.95 9.04
CA SER A 82 18.21 -2.63 8.69
C SER A 82 17.99 -3.86 7.82
N ALA A 83 18.58 -3.84 6.62
CA ALA A 83 18.62 -5.01 5.72
C ALA A 83 19.32 -6.23 6.37
N ASP A 84 20.28 -6.00 7.26
CA ASP A 84 21.00 -7.07 7.95
C ASP A 84 20.19 -7.67 9.11
N HIS A 85 19.40 -6.87 9.82
CA HIS A 85 18.47 -7.39 10.83
C HIS A 85 17.29 -8.11 10.18
N LEU A 86 16.73 -7.57 9.09
CA LEU A 86 15.75 -8.27 8.26
C LEU A 86 16.29 -9.62 7.75
N ARG A 87 17.59 -9.70 7.38
CA ARG A 87 18.23 -10.97 7.02
C ARG A 87 18.32 -11.95 8.19
N GLN A 88 18.67 -11.50 9.38
CA GLN A 88 18.70 -12.34 10.59
C GLN A 88 17.31 -12.90 10.91
N LEU A 89 16.27 -12.07 10.86
CA LEU A 89 14.88 -12.49 11.08
C LEU A 89 14.41 -13.53 10.05
N VAL A 90 14.66 -13.28 8.75
CA VAL A 90 14.32 -14.24 7.66
C VAL A 90 15.12 -15.54 7.79
N GLN A 91 16.41 -15.48 8.17
CA GLN A 91 17.26 -16.66 8.36
C GLN A 91 16.74 -17.56 9.48
N GLU A 92 16.39 -16.99 10.64
CA GLU A 92 15.90 -17.76 11.79
C GLU A 92 14.50 -18.35 11.52
N LEU A 93 13.59 -17.55 10.94
CA LEU A 93 12.25 -18.03 10.53
C LEU A 93 12.34 -19.17 9.50
N ALA A 94 13.21 -19.07 8.50
CA ALA A 94 13.46 -20.15 7.54
C ALA A 94 14.15 -21.37 8.18
N GLY A 95 14.91 -21.15 9.26
CA GLY A 95 15.63 -22.18 10.01
C GLY A 95 14.75 -23.23 10.69
N PHE A 96 13.48 -22.93 10.99
CA PHE A 96 12.52 -23.89 11.55
C PHE A 96 12.11 -25.02 10.58
N GLY A 97 12.66 -25.05 9.36
CA GLY A 97 12.52 -26.11 8.35
C GLY A 97 11.19 -26.05 7.61
N THR A 98 10.09 -26.14 8.36
CA THR A 98 8.72 -25.86 7.89
C THR A 98 7.95 -25.15 8.99
N ARG A 99 7.03 -24.26 8.61
CA ARG A 99 6.12 -23.56 9.53
C ARG A 99 4.66 -23.85 9.19
N HIS A 100 4.39 -24.90 8.41
CA HIS A 100 3.05 -25.34 8.02
C HIS A 100 2.10 -25.46 9.22
N THR A 101 0.85 -25.02 9.08
CA THR A 101 -0.10 -24.90 10.21
C THR A 101 -0.36 -26.20 10.96
N LEU A 102 -0.24 -27.36 10.30
CA LEU A 102 -0.44 -28.68 10.92
C LEU A 102 0.86 -29.36 11.41
N SER A 103 2.01 -28.66 11.31
CA SER A 103 3.36 -29.16 11.66
C SER A 103 3.59 -29.25 13.18
N ASP A 104 4.82 -29.58 13.58
CA ASP A 104 5.20 -29.76 14.98
C ASP A 104 4.92 -28.51 15.82
N THR A 105 4.21 -28.71 16.95
CA THR A 105 3.90 -27.67 17.94
C THR A 105 4.74 -27.76 19.21
N THR A 106 5.39 -28.90 19.47
CA THR A 106 6.09 -29.23 20.72
C THR A 106 7.59 -29.07 20.61
N SER A 107 8.21 -29.36 19.45
CA SER A 107 9.63 -29.11 19.21
C SER A 107 10.02 -27.64 19.44
N ASP A 108 11.21 -27.41 20.00
CA ASP A 108 11.79 -26.08 20.24
C ASP A 108 12.61 -25.55 19.04
N SER A 109 12.88 -26.37 18.02
CA SER A 109 13.76 -26.00 16.89
C SER A 109 13.20 -26.33 15.50
N ARG A 110 12.01 -26.94 15.40
CA ARG A 110 11.32 -27.22 14.11
C ARG A 110 9.83 -26.96 14.25
N GLY A 111 9.17 -26.59 13.14
CA GLY A 111 7.72 -26.50 13.07
C GLY A 111 7.15 -25.16 13.51
N ILE A 112 5.85 -24.98 13.25
CA ILE A 112 5.10 -23.77 13.61
C ILE A 112 5.12 -23.50 15.13
N GLY A 113 5.30 -24.54 15.94
CA GLY A 113 5.47 -24.46 17.40
C GLY A 113 6.71 -23.71 17.85
N ALA A 114 7.86 -24.02 17.25
CA ALA A 114 9.12 -23.34 17.52
C ALA A 114 9.05 -21.89 17.05
N ALA A 115 8.62 -21.68 15.79
CA ALA A 115 8.50 -20.36 15.18
C ALA A 115 7.65 -19.39 16.02
N ARG A 116 6.43 -19.78 16.43
CA ARG A 116 5.54 -18.90 17.22
C ARG A 116 6.08 -18.57 18.62
N ARG A 117 6.83 -19.50 19.24
CA ARG A 117 7.52 -19.26 20.52
C ARG A 117 8.67 -18.26 20.35
N TRP A 118 9.46 -18.41 19.29
CA TRP A 118 10.57 -17.52 18.98
C TRP A 118 10.09 -16.10 18.63
N ILE A 119 9.10 -15.96 17.74
CA ILE A 119 8.48 -14.67 17.39
C ILE A 119 8.00 -13.95 18.66
N LYS A 120 7.33 -14.67 19.57
CA LYS A 120 6.85 -14.09 20.83
C LYS A 120 8.01 -13.65 21.74
N ALA A 121 9.05 -14.45 21.88
CA ALA A 121 10.21 -14.12 22.70
C ALA A 121 10.97 -12.88 22.19
N GLU A 122 11.06 -12.71 20.87
CA GLU A 122 11.66 -11.54 20.21
C GLU A 122 10.79 -10.28 20.34
N LEU A 123 9.48 -10.37 20.12
CA LEU A 123 8.56 -9.25 20.36
C LEU A 123 8.58 -8.83 21.85
N GLU A 124 8.67 -9.78 22.77
CA GLU A 124 8.88 -9.49 24.20
C GLU A 124 10.26 -8.90 24.50
N ARG A 125 11.30 -9.23 23.73
CA ARG A 125 12.62 -8.57 23.83
C ARG A 125 12.49 -7.11 23.42
N TYR A 126 11.80 -6.81 22.32
CA TYR A 126 11.53 -5.43 21.90
C TYR A 126 10.71 -4.70 22.97
N ALA A 127 9.71 -5.34 23.58
CA ALA A 127 8.95 -4.78 24.69
C ALA A 127 9.83 -4.40 25.90
N ARG A 128 10.77 -5.26 26.28
CA ARG A 128 11.75 -4.95 27.35
C ARG A 128 12.66 -3.79 26.96
N GLU A 129 13.19 -3.79 25.74
CA GLU A 129 14.02 -2.70 25.19
C GLU A 129 13.28 -1.37 24.99
N SER A 130 11.95 -1.39 24.88
CA SER A 130 11.10 -0.21 24.66
C SER A 130 10.42 0.31 25.94
N GLY A 131 10.92 -0.08 27.11
CA GLY A 131 10.38 0.38 28.40
C GLY A 131 9.01 -0.22 28.76
N GLY A 132 8.71 -1.42 28.27
CA GLY A 132 7.53 -2.21 28.67
C GLY A 132 6.20 -1.79 28.05
N ARG A 133 6.18 -0.86 27.07
CA ARG A 133 4.93 -0.38 26.45
C ARG A 133 4.29 -1.36 25.48
N LEU A 134 5.08 -2.19 24.80
CA LEU A 134 4.59 -3.14 23.79
C LEU A 134 4.02 -4.38 24.48
N MET A 135 2.71 -4.61 24.36
CA MET A 135 2.01 -5.73 24.98
C MET A 135 1.97 -6.92 24.01
N VAL A 136 2.54 -8.07 24.39
CA VAL A 136 2.72 -9.22 23.47
C VAL A 136 1.92 -10.44 23.94
N GLU A 137 0.94 -10.83 23.13
CA GLU A 137 0.02 -11.94 23.41
C GLU A 137 -0.10 -12.93 22.24
N TYR A 138 -0.71 -14.09 22.52
CA TYR A 138 -1.14 -15.02 21.47
C TYR A 138 -2.65 -14.84 21.26
N ASP A 139 -3.04 -14.36 20.09
CA ASP A 139 -4.43 -14.39 19.66
C ASP A 139 -4.74 -15.80 19.11
N SER A 140 -5.56 -16.57 19.84
CA SER A 140 -5.56 -18.04 19.78
C SER A 140 -6.94 -18.65 19.65
N TYR A 141 -7.11 -19.64 18.77
CA TYR A 141 -8.31 -20.48 18.72
C TYR A 141 -8.01 -21.91 18.22
N VAL A 142 -8.97 -22.81 18.34
CA VAL A 142 -8.89 -24.14 17.70
C VAL A 142 -9.70 -24.10 16.41
N GLN A 143 -9.02 -24.28 15.27
CA GLN A 143 -9.68 -24.53 14.00
C GLN A 143 -10.14 -25.99 13.98
N GLU A 144 -11.45 -26.20 13.87
CA GLU A 144 -12.03 -27.55 13.72
C GLU A 144 -11.57 -28.23 12.42
N GLY A 145 -11.44 -29.56 12.51
CA GLY A 145 -11.01 -30.42 11.41
C GLY A 145 -12.10 -30.68 10.36
N GLY A 146 -11.83 -31.61 9.45
CA GLY A 146 -12.75 -32.01 8.38
C GLY A 146 -12.95 -30.97 7.27
N ILE A 147 -12.15 -29.90 7.23
CA ILE A 147 -12.17 -28.91 6.13
C ILE A 147 -10.99 -29.16 5.16
N ARG A 148 -11.13 -28.70 3.91
CA ARG A 148 -10.26 -29.07 2.77
C ARG A 148 -8.73 -28.92 2.97
N ARG A 149 -8.28 -28.07 3.89
CA ARG A 149 -6.85 -27.85 4.20
C ARG A 149 -6.51 -28.09 5.68
N VAL A 150 -7.46 -28.51 6.51
CA VAL A 150 -7.28 -28.80 7.94
C VAL A 150 -8.09 -30.05 8.30
N GLU A 151 -7.43 -31.21 8.24
CA GLU A 151 -8.10 -32.51 8.44
C GLU A 151 -8.44 -32.77 9.92
N LYS A 152 -7.52 -32.41 10.81
CA LYS A 152 -7.60 -32.59 12.28
C LYS A 152 -7.81 -31.24 12.97
N ALA A 153 -8.49 -31.22 14.12
CA ALA A 153 -8.60 -30.02 14.93
C ALA A 153 -7.19 -29.48 15.28
N THR A 154 -6.93 -28.20 15.02
CA THR A 154 -5.58 -27.60 15.02
C THR A 154 -5.58 -26.26 15.74
N GLU A 155 -4.62 -26.04 16.65
CA GLU A 155 -4.52 -24.82 17.44
C GLU A 155 -3.81 -23.70 16.64
N ILE A 156 -4.59 -22.74 16.15
CA ILE A 156 -4.11 -21.54 15.47
C ILE A 156 -3.71 -20.50 16.53
N LYS A 157 -2.54 -19.87 16.36
CA LYS A 157 -2.07 -18.77 17.21
C LYS A 157 -1.40 -17.70 16.38
N ASN A 158 -2.05 -16.55 16.22
CA ASN A 158 -1.34 -15.34 15.80
C ASN A 158 -0.45 -14.88 16.95
N VAL A 159 0.74 -14.35 16.65
CA VAL A 159 1.55 -13.64 17.64
C VAL A 159 1.37 -12.15 17.39
N ILE A 160 0.71 -11.45 18.32
CA ILE A 160 0.41 -10.03 18.17
C ILE A 160 1.10 -9.20 19.24
N ALA A 161 1.65 -8.06 18.82
CA ALA A 161 2.27 -7.08 19.69
C ALA A 161 1.53 -5.73 19.54
N ILE A 162 0.83 -5.34 20.60
CA ILE A 162 0.00 -4.14 20.67
C ILE A 162 0.83 -3.01 21.29
N LEU A 163 1.06 -1.95 20.53
CA LEU A 163 1.65 -0.70 21.01
C LEU A 163 0.50 0.30 21.27
N PRO A 164 0.07 0.49 22.53
CA PRO A 164 -1.05 1.36 22.84
C PRO A 164 -0.74 2.82 22.53
N GLY A 165 -1.76 3.53 22.05
CA GLY A 165 -1.72 4.99 21.90
C GLY A 165 -1.41 5.72 23.20
N VAL A 166 -0.90 6.96 23.11
CA VAL A 166 -0.77 7.86 24.27
C VAL A 166 -1.98 8.78 24.44
N ASP A 167 -2.77 8.97 23.37
CA ASP A 167 -4.03 9.71 23.44
C ASP A 167 -5.15 8.71 23.79
N THR A 168 -5.78 8.89 24.94
CA THR A 168 -6.86 8.01 25.40
C THR A 168 -8.23 8.36 24.80
N ALA A 169 -8.36 9.51 24.14
CA ALA A 169 -9.52 9.86 23.32
C ALA A 169 -9.42 9.24 21.91
N ASP A 170 -8.21 9.13 21.35
CA ASP A 170 -7.99 8.46 20.08
C ASP A 170 -8.28 6.94 20.19
N LYS A 171 -9.29 6.49 19.44
CA LYS A 171 -9.71 5.08 19.41
C LYS A 171 -9.20 4.32 18.19
N ARG A 172 -8.48 4.99 17.28
CA ARG A 172 -7.98 4.37 16.05
C ARG A 172 -7.00 3.24 16.36
N VAL A 173 -7.20 2.14 15.67
CA VAL A 173 -6.28 1.00 15.60
C VAL A 173 -5.74 0.92 14.19
N PHE A 174 -4.42 0.83 14.05
CA PHE A 174 -3.76 0.50 12.80
C PHE A 174 -3.11 -0.88 12.92
N ILE A 175 -3.32 -1.76 11.95
CA ILE A 175 -2.84 -3.15 11.98
C ILE A 175 -1.86 -3.33 10.82
N VAL A 176 -0.69 -3.92 11.10
CA VAL A 176 0.26 -4.34 10.08
C VAL A 176 0.62 -5.81 10.27
N SER A 177 0.56 -6.59 9.18
CA SER A 177 0.76 -8.04 9.21
C SER A 177 1.67 -8.58 8.11
N GLY A 178 2.08 -9.82 8.35
CA GLY A 178 2.64 -10.80 7.42
C GLY A 178 2.39 -12.18 8.06
N HIS A 179 2.37 -13.25 7.27
CA HIS A 179 2.07 -14.59 7.79
C HIS A 179 3.34 -15.38 8.07
N TYR A 180 3.36 -16.09 9.20
CA TYR A 180 4.56 -16.83 9.61
C TYR A 180 4.46 -18.33 9.35
N ASP A 181 3.34 -18.86 8.85
CA ASP A 181 3.27 -20.21 8.28
C ASP A 181 3.92 -20.30 6.89
N SER A 182 4.11 -21.53 6.40
CA SER A 182 4.69 -21.83 5.09
C SER A 182 4.30 -23.23 4.61
N ARG A 183 4.60 -23.55 3.34
CA ARG A 183 4.36 -24.88 2.74
C ARG A 183 5.24 -25.14 1.52
N ASN A 184 5.28 -26.40 1.11
CA ASN A 184 5.81 -26.85 -0.16
C ASN A 184 4.69 -27.02 -1.22
N SER A 185 4.94 -27.81 -2.27
CA SER A 185 4.00 -28.00 -3.37
C SER A 185 2.67 -28.63 -2.92
N ASP A 186 2.70 -29.60 -2.01
CA ASP A 186 1.50 -30.19 -1.42
C ASP A 186 0.99 -29.32 -0.26
N VAL A 187 -0.29 -28.94 -0.30
CA VAL A 187 -0.91 -28.12 0.75
C VAL A 187 -1.25 -28.92 2.03
N SER A 188 -1.03 -30.23 2.02
CA SER A 188 -1.24 -31.14 3.15
C SER A 188 0.05 -31.60 3.83
N ASP A 189 1.22 -31.41 3.21
CA ASP A 189 2.50 -31.86 3.75
C ASP A 189 3.00 -30.92 4.87
N ALA A 190 2.76 -31.39 6.09
CA ALA A 190 3.15 -30.71 7.32
C ALA A 190 4.56 -31.10 7.84
N VAL A 191 5.34 -31.86 7.06
CA VAL A 191 6.55 -32.55 7.54
C VAL A 191 7.81 -32.15 6.76
N SER A 192 7.74 -32.10 5.43
CA SER A 192 8.88 -31.75 4.56
C SER A 192 9.35 -30.31 4.77
N ASP A 193 10.57 -30.00 4.34
CA ASP A 193 11.10 -28.64 4.44
C ASP A 193 10.38 -27.68 3.47
N ALA A 194 9.88 -26.59 4.05
CA ALA A 194 9.21 -25.48 3.40
C ALA A 194 9.76 -24.16 3.99
N PRO A 195 10.97 -23.72 3.60
CA PRO A 195 11.65 -22.63 4.31
C PRO A 195 10.94 -21.28 4.16
N GLY A 196 10.18 -21.05 3.08
CA GLY A 196 9.30 -19.89 2.92
C GLY A 196 9.99 -18.55 3.20
N ALA A 197 11.22 -18.38 2.72
CA ALA A 197 12.10 -17.25 3.04
C ALA A 197 11.61 -15.90 2.47
N ASN A 198 10.84 -15.92 1.39
CA ASN A 198 10.07 -14.79 0.90
C ASN A 198 8.58 -14.91 1.33
N ASP A 199 8.07 -16.15 1.42
CA ASP A 199 6.66 -16.57 1.47
C ASP A 199 6.32 -17.30 2.79
N ASP A 200 6.03 -16.62 3.90
CA ASP A 200 6.14 -15.17 4.15
C ASP A 200 7.04 -14.81 5.36
N CYS A 201 8.26 -15.37 5.39
CA CYS A 201 9.31 -14.82 6.25
C CYS A 201 9.55 -13.33 5.98
N SER A 202 9.33 -12.85 4.75
CA SER A 202 9.63 -11.45 4.37
C SER A 202 8.69 -10.45 5.03
N GLY A 203 7.38 -10.65 4.95
CA GLY A 203 6.36 -9.85 5.62
C GLY A 203 6.44 -9.99 7.14
N THR A 204 6.59 -11.21 7.66
CA THR A 204 6.81 -11.44 9.11
C THR A 204 8.03 -10.67 9.62
N ALA A 205 9.17 -10.72 8.91
CA ALA A 205 10.37 -9.97 9.29
C ALA A 205 10.16 -8.45 9.22
N ALA A 206 9.43 -7.94 8.21
CA ALA A 206 9.07 -6.53 8.11
C ALA A 206 8.21 -6.06 9.31
N VAL A 207 7.24 -6.87 9.74
CA VAL A 207 6.40 -6.61 10.93
C VAL A 207 7.23 -6.59 12.21
N MET A 208 8.13 -7.56 12.40
CA MET A 208 9.02 -7.62 13.57
C MET A 208 10.02 -6.45 13.61
N GLU A 209 10.56 -6.05 12.46
CA GLU A 209 11.45 -4.89 12.32
C GLU A 209 10.73 -3.57 12.64
N MET A 210 9.48 -3.41 12.16
CA MET A 210 8.63 -2.28 12.55
C MET A 210 8.35 -2.27 14.06
N ALA A 211 8.01 -3.43 14.66
CA ALA A 211 7.80 -3.53 16.11
C ALA A 211 9.07 -3.16 16.91
N ARG A 212 10.26 -3.59 16.48
CA ARG A 212 11.56 -3.28 17.13
C ARG A 212 11.85 -1.78 17.19
N ILE A 213 11.49 -1.05 16.14
CA ILE A 213 11.77 0.38 15.99
C ILE A 213 10.64 1.20 16.63
N MET A 214 9.40 1.03 16.16
CA MET A 214 8.25 1.87 16.54
C MET A 214 7.90 1.78 18.03
N SER A 215 8.12 0.64 18.68
CA SER A 215 7.85 0.46 20.12
C SER A 215 8.61 1.45 21.01
N LYS A 216 9.76 1.97 20.54
CA LYS A 216 10.63 2.94 21.23
C LYS A 216 10.10 4.38 21.13
N HIS A 217 9.06 4.61 20.33
CA HIS A 217 8.42 5.91 20.10
C HIS A 217 7.02 5.99 20.74
N ARG A 218 6.35 7.14 20.56
CA ARG A 218 5.00 7.42 21.09
C ARG A 218 4.12 7.93 19.96
N PHE A 219 2.96 7.31 19.81
CA PHE A 219 1.95 7.62 18.80
C PHE A 219 0.61 7.92 19.48
N LYS A 220 -0.26 8.70 18.84
CA LYS A 220 -1.59 9.06 19.38
C LYS A 220 -2.50 7.83 19.33
N ALA A 221 -2.61 7.21 18.16
CA ALA A 221 -3.37 5.99 17.92
C ALA A 221 -2.64 4.71 18.40
N THR A 222 -3.38 3.61 18.47
CA THR A 222 -2.84 2.28 18.78
C THR A 222 -2.37 1.57 17.51
N ILE A 223 -1.23 0.86 17.60
CA ILE A 223 -0.67 0.06 16.51
C ILE A 223 -0.63 -1.41 16.95
N ILE A 224 -1.00 -2.33 16.05
CA ILE A 224 -0.88 -3.78 16.27
C ILE A 224 0.03 -4.37 15.18
N PHE A 225 1.14 -4.93 15.62
CA PHE A 225 2.06 -5.72 14.79
C PHE A 225 1.64 -7.19 14.89
N ALA A 226 1.15 -7.78 13.81
CA ALA A 226 0.51 -9.10 13.82
C ALA A 226 1.25 -10.10 12.91
N CYS A 227 1.96 -11.04 13.51
CA CYS A 227 2.50 -12.21 12.81
C CYS A 227 1.40 -13.28 12.81
N VAL A 228 0.70 -13.46 11.69
CA VAL A 228 -0.51 -14.30 11.63
C VAL A 228 -0.21 -15.73 11.17
N ALA A 229 -1.10 -16.67 11.49
CA ALA A 229 -0.95 -18.10 11.19
C ALA A 229 -2.07 -18.64 10.31
N GLY A 230 -1.73 -19.49 9.35
CA GLY A 230 -2.68 -20.23 8.52
C GLY A 230 -3.26 -19.40 7.38
N GLU A 231 -2.47 -18.51 6.75
CA GLU A 231 -2.82 -18.01 5.40
C GLU A 231 -3.04 -19.22 4.49
N GLU A 232 -2.05 -20.11 4.49
CA GLU A 232 -1.91 -21.21 3.53
C GLU A 232 -3.00 -22.26 3.67
N GLN A 233 -3.55 -22.41 4.87
CA GLN A 233 -4.66 -23.31 5.15
C GLN A 233 -6.04 -22.64 5.02
N GLY A 234 -6.09 -21.31 4.80
CA GLY A 234 -7.30 -20.62 4.34
C GLY A 234 -7.59 -19.26 4.99
N LEU A 235 -6.58 -18.43 5.26
CA LEU A 235 -6.71 -17.14 5.98
C LEU A 235 -7.25 -17.30 7.41
N LEU A 236 -6.79 -18.34 8.11
CA LEU A 236 -7.34 -18.78 9.40
C LEU A 236 -7.09 -17.75 10.51
N GLY A 237 -5.83 -17.38 10.71
CA GLY A 237 -5.40 -16.46 11.76
C GLY A 237 -5.85 -15.02 11.53
N SER A 238 -5.70 -14.52 10.30
CA SER A 238 -6.24 -13.20 9.92
C SER A 238 -7.77 -13.14 9.94
N GLY A 239 -8.44 -14.25 9.61
CA GLY A 239 -9.88 -14.42 9.80
C GLY A 239 -10.31 -14.31 11.26
N HIS A 240 -9.61 -15.00 12.16
CA HIS A 240 -9.84 -14.89 13.60
C HIS A 240 -9.61 -13.47 14.12
N LEU A 241 -8.48 -12.84 13.76
CA LEU A 241 -8.14 -11.50 14.22
C LEU A 241 -9.11 -10.42 13.69
N ALA A 242 -9.60 -10.55 12.45
CA ALA A 242 -10.63 -9.66 11.90
C ALA A 242 -11.98 -9.84 12.62
N ALA A 243 -12.39 -11.09 12.89
CA ALA A 243 -13.61 -11.38 13.64
C ALA A 243 -13.53 -10.84 15.08
N ARG A 244 -12.39 -11.04 15.76
CA ARG A 244 -12.11 -10.49 17.10
C ARG A 244 -12.16 -8.96 17.10
N ALA A 245 -11.49 -8.30 16.16
CA ALA A 245 -11.49 -6.84 16.04
C ALA A 245 -12.91 -6.27 15.92
N LYS A 246 -13.79 -6.96 15.19
CA LYS A 246 -15.22 -6.60 15.07
C LYS A 246 -16.03 -6.88 16.33
N GLN A 247 -15.81 -8.05 16.97
CA GLN A 247 -16.48 -8.43 18.21
C GLN A 247 -16.13 -7.51 19.38
N GLU A 248 -14.88 -7.08 19.48
CA GLU A 248 -14.40 -6.11 20.49
C GLU A 248 -14.65 -4.65 20.10
N GLY A 249 -15.18 -4.37 18.91
CA GLY A 249 -15.51 -3.01 18.46
C GLY A 249 -14.30 -2.11 18.19
N TRP A 250 -13.15 -2.68 17.79
CA TRP A 250 -11.95 -1.94 17.45
C TRP A 250 -12.21 -1.00 16.26
N GLN A 251 -11.82 0.27 16.37
CA GLN A 251 -11.88 1.21 15.26
C GLN A 251 -10.66 1.04 14.36
N VAL A 252 -10.60 -0.08 13.62
CA VAL A 252 -9.52 -0.35 12.66
C VAL A 252 -9.60 0.67 11.52
N ALA A 253 -8.74 1.68 11.59
CA ALA A 253 -8.69 2.79 10.64
C ALA A 253 -7.84 2.45 9.39
N GLY A 254 -7.01 1.42 9.49
CA GLY A 254 -6.29 0.83 8.35
C GLY A 254 -5.58 -0.46 8.73
N MET A 255 -5.68 -1.45 7.84
CA MET A 255 -4.97 -2.72 7.91
C MET A 255 -4.08 -2.89 6.68
N ILE A 256 -2.83 -3.28 6.89
CA ILE A 256 -1.82 -3.44 5.85
C ILE A 256 -1.20 -4.84 5.99
N THR A 257 -1.45 -5.74 5.04
CA THR A 257 -0.65 -6.97 4.95
C THR A 257 0.54 -6.77 4.01
N ASN A 258 1.68 -7.33 4.40
CA ASN A 258 2.90 -7.43 3.60
C ASN A 258 3.06 -8.91 3.27
N ASP A 259 2.79 -9.28 2.03
CA ASP A 259 2.78 -10.66 1.59
C ASP A 259 2.86 -10.61 0.04
N ILE A 260 3.84 -11.19 -0.63
CA ILE A 260 5.23 -11.35 -0.20
C ILE A 260 6.03 -10.12 -0.68
N VAL A 261 7.09 -9.74 0.03
CA VAL A 261 7.70 -8.41 -0.09
C VAL A 261 9.23 -8.41 -0.21
N GLY A 262 9.85 -9.57 -0.42
CA GLY A 262 11.31 -9.76 -0.39
C GLY A 262 12.01 -10.08 -1.72
N ASN A 263 11.33 -10.33 -2.84
CA ASN A 263 11.99 -10.62 -4.13
C ASN A 263 11.76 -9.51 -5.19
N SER A 264 12.79 -9.26 -6.00
CA SER A 264 12.80 -8.23 -7.06
C SER A 264 12.81 -8.81 -8.48
N GLN A 265 12.68 -10.14 -8.64
CA GLN A 265 12.91 -10.86 -9.89
C GLN A 265 11.68 -11.67 -10.36
N GLY A 266 11.28 -11.47 -11.62
CA GLY A 266 10.12 -12.13 -12.22
C GLY A 266 10.45 -13.47 -12.88
N SER A 267 9.76 -14.53 -12.46
CA SER A 267 9.72 -15.77 -13.23
C SER A 267 8.93 -15.59 -14.54
N GLY A 268 9.40 -16.22 -15.63
CA GLY A 268 8.77 -16.14 -16.95
C GLY A 268 9.00 -14.82 -17.69
N THR A 269 8.82 -13.67 -17.02
CA THR A 269 9.08 -12.34 -17.60
C THR A 269 10.56 -11.94 -17.57
N LEU A 270 11.35 -12.54 -16.68
CA LEU A 270 12.77 -12.26 -16.44
C LEU A 270 13.07 -10.79 -16.06
N LEU A 271 12.05 -10.02 -15.68
CA LEU A 271 12.19 -8.66 -15.17
C LEU A 271 12.96 -8.66 -13.85
N ARG A 272 13.80 -7.64 -13.64
CA ARG A 272 14.52 -7.39 -12.40
C ARG A 272 14.35 -5.92 -12.04
N ASP A 273 13.67 -5.64 -10.95
CA ASP A 273 13.30 -4.29 -10.53
C ASP A 273 13.08 -4.28 -9.01
N ASN A 274 13.99 -3.63 -8.28
CA ASN A 274 13.87 -3.35 -6.85
C ASN A 274 13.51 -1.88 -6.56
N THR A 275 12.92 -1.21 -7.56
CA THR A 275 12.43 0.17 -7.50
C THR A 275 10.91 0.27 -7.59
N ARG A 276 10.18 -0.85 -7.71
CA ARG A 276 8.71 -0.86 -7.74
C ARG A 276 8.10 -1.89 -6.81
N VAL A 277 6.99 -1.52 -6.16
CA VAL A 277 6.17 -2.37 -5.28
C VAL A 277 4.68 -2.16 -5.60
N ARG A 278 3.84 -3.19 -5.44
CA ARG A 278 2.40 -3.13 -5.71
C ARG A 278 1.61 -2.95 -4.42
N VAL A 279 0.57 -2.12 -4.45
CA VAL A 279 -0.42 -1.99 -3.36
C VAL A 279 -1.82 -2.27 -3.91
N PHE A 280 -2.38 -3.41 -3.52
CA PHE A 280 -3.71 -3.86 -3.91
C PHE A 280 -4.79 -3.28 -2.98
N SER A 281 -5.93 -2.89 -3.57
CA SER A 281 -7.07 -2.26 -2.88
C SER A 281 -8.41 -2.44 -3.60
N GLU A 282 -9.44 -2.85 -2.86
CA GLU A 282 -10.82 -2.98 -3.36
C GLU A 282 -11.43 -1.61 -3.76
N GLY A 283 -12.35 -1.59 -4.73
CA GLY A 283 -12.95 -0.33 -5.23
C GLY A 283 -14.30 0.01 -4.61
N ILE A 284 -15.17 -0.99 -4.55
CA ILE A 284 -16.38 -0.99 -3.73
C ILE A 284 -16.08 -1.94 -2.56
N PRO A 285 -16.30 -1.55 -1.29
CA PRO A 285 -16.05 -2.44 -0.16
C PRO A 285 -16.90 -3.71 -0.27
N VAL A 286 -16.31 -4.88 -0.05
CA VAL A 286 -17.06 -6.16 -0.13
C VAL A 286 -18.19 -6.26 0.92
N ALA A 287 -18.07 -5.53 2.02
CA ALA A 287 -19.10 -5.43 3.07
C ALA A 287 -20.18 -4.33 2.81
N ALA A 288 -20.09 -3.58 1.70
CA ALA A 288 -20.96 -2.43 1.46
C ALA A 288 -22.44 -2.82 1.25
N GLY A 289 -23.34 -2.14 1.96
CA GLY A 289 -24.78 -2.35 1.81
C GLY A 289 -25.37 -1.72 0.55
N GLU A 290 -26.55 -2.16 0.08
CA GLU A 290 -27.18 -1.67 -1.15
C GLU A 290 -27.28 -0.13 -1.24
N LYS A 291 -27.60 0.53 -0.12
CA LYS A 291 -27.69 2.00 -0.01
C LYS A 291 -26.34 2.69 -0.20
N GLU A 292 -25.26 2.05 0.23
CA GLU A 292 -23.89 2.53 0.03
C GLU A 292 -23.46 2.31 -1.42
N ILE A 293 -23.69 1.11 -1.98
CA ILE A 293 -23.42 0.80 -3.39
C ILE A 293 -24.24 1.71 -4.34
N ALA A 294 -25.46 2.11 -3.96
CA ALA A 294 -26.24 3.11 -4.67
C ALA A 294 -25.61 4.51 -4.60
N ARG A 295 -25.19 4.96 -3.40
CA ARG A 295 -24.48 6.25 -3.20
C ARG A 295 -23.17 6.30 -3.98
N ILE A 296 -22.37 5.23 -3.94
CA ILE A 296 -21.08 5.13 -4.66
C ILE A 296 -21.30 5.39 -6.15
N ARG A 297 -22.26 4.71 -6.78
CA ARG A 297 -22.63 4.90 -8.19
C ARG A 297 -23.21 6.28 -8.50
N GLN A 298 -23.96 6.87 -7.58
CA GLN A 298 -24.50 8.22 -7.74
C GLN A 298 -23.40 9.30 -7.72
N LEU A 299 -22.28 9.05 -7.03
CA LEU A 299 -21.20 10.01 -6.81
C LEU A 299 -19.90 9.66 -7.56
N GLY A 300 -19.86 8.59 -8.34
CA GLY A 300 -18.66 8.14 -9.08
C GLY A 300 -17.51 7.66 -8.19
N MET A 301 -17.82 7.18 -6.97
CA MET A 301 -16.83 6.85 -5.93
C MET A 301 -16.28 5.41 -6.03
N GLU A 302 -16.45 4.71 -7.15
CA GLU A 302 -15.93 3.34 -7.36
C GLU A 302 -14.40 3.24 -7.29
N ASN A 303 -13.71 4.38 -7.27
CA ASN A 303 -12.27 4.47 -7.09
C ASN A 303 -11.85 4.93 -5.68
N ASP A 304 -12.78 5.08 -4.74
CA ASP A 304 -12.59 5.91 -3.55
C ASP A 304 -13.01 5.30 -2.21
N SER A 305 -13.10 3.97 -2.15
CA SER A 305 -13.16 3.20 -0.90
C SER A 305 -12.12 3.66 0.13
N PRO A 306 -12.37 3.47 1.43
CA PRO A 306 -11.36 3.66 2.48
C PRO A 306 -10.05 2.92 2.18
N SER A 307 -10.13 1.69 1.68
CA SER A 307 -8.98 0.88 1.24
C SER A 307 -8.16 1.56 0.12
N ARG A 308 -8.80 2.26 -0.82
CA ARG A 308 -8.08 3.05 -1.85
C ARG A 308 -7.51 4.37 -1.33
N GLN A 309 -8.12 4.99 -0.33
CA GLN A 309 -7.49 6.14 0.33
C GLN A 309 -6.25 5.71 1.12
N LEU A 310 -6.30 4.57 1.82
CA LEU A 310 -5.15 3.98 2.50
C LEU A 310 -4.03 3.63 1.51
N ALA A 311 -4.36 3.02 0.36
CA ALA A 311 -3.37 2.74 -0.69
C ALA A 311 -2.73 4.02 -1.27
N ARG A 312 -3.51 5.08 -1.54
CA ARG A 312 -2.99 6.39 -1.97
C ARG A 312 -2.12 7.04 -0.92
N TYR A 313 -2.48 6.92 0.36
CA TYR A 313 -1.70 7.43 1.48
C TYR A 313 -0.35 6.72 1.57
N LEU A 314 -0.31 5.39 1.42
CA LEU A 314 0.95 4.64 1.33
C LEU A 314 1.80 5.08 0.13
N LYS A 315 1.19 5.37 -1.03
CA LYS A 315 1.93 5.95 -2.16
C LYS A 315 2.54 7.30 -1.78
N GLU A 316 1.73 8.24 -1.30
CA GLU A 316 2.20 9.59 -0.98
C GLU A 316 3.28 9.59 0.11
N LEU A 317 3.08 8.86 1.21
CA LEU A 317 4.02 8.84 2.34
C LEU A 317 5.22 7.93 2.09
N GLY A 318 5.05 6.79 1.42
CA GLY A 318 6.17 5.94 1.04
C GLY A 318 7.13 6.64 0.07
N GLU A 319 6.62 7.27 -0.99
CA GLU A 319 7.42 8.06 -1.94
C GLU A 319 7.94 9.37 -1.32
N ARG A 320 7.30 9.87 -0.24
CA ARG A 320 7.81 11.01 0.55
C ARG A 320 9.11 10.68 1.27
N TYR A 321 9.25 9.48 1.85
CA TYR A 321 10.38 9.13 2.74
C TYR A 321 11.36 8.09 2.19
N VAL A 322 10.97 7.25 1.21
CA VAL A 322 11.82 6.18 0.65
C VAL A 322 12.26 6.54 -0.77
N ASP A 323 13.48 7.02 -0.88
CA ASP A 323 14.08 7.35 -2.18
C ASP A 323 14.30 6.07 -3.03
N HIS A 324 14.08 6.16 -4.35
CA HIS A 324 14.18 5.04 -5.30
C HIS A 324 13.24 3.84 -5.03
N LEU A 325 12.01 4.12 -4.61
CA LEU A 325 10.87 3.17 -4.62
C LEU A 325 9.61 3.88 -5.15
N GLU A 326 9.04 3.41 -6.26
CA GLU A 326 7.73 3.81 -6.79
C GLU A 326 6.66 2.80 -6.35
N ILE A 327 5.53 3.34 -5.91
CA ILE A 327 4.41 2.58 -5.34
C ILE A 327 3.29 2.52 -6.37
N MET A 328 3.06 1.31 -6.88
CA MET A 328 2.11 0.99 -7.94
C MET A 328 0.74 0.68 -7.33
N LEU A 329 -0.21 1.62 -7.46
CA LEU A 329 -1.60 1.41 -7.03
C LEU A 329 -2.30 0.39 -7.95
N ILE A 330 -2.65 -0.77 -7.40
CA ILE A 330 -3.39 -1.82 -8.13
C ILE A 330 -4.84 -1.81 -7.68
N TYR A 331 -5.73 -1.38 -8.57
CA TYR A 331 -7.16 -1.20 -8.32
C TYR A 331 -7.98 -2.49 -8.39
N ARG A 332 -7.53 -3.49 -7.61
CA ARG A 332 -8.14 -4.80 -7.41
C ARG A 332 -7.93 -5.26 -5.96
N PRO A 333 -8.80 -6.10 -5.39
CA PRO A 333 -8.55 -6.73 -4.10
C PRO A 333 -7.27 -7.59 -4.08
N ASP A 334 -7.00 -8.39 -5.12
CA ASP A 334 -5.77 -9.19 -5.25
C ASP A 334 -5.45 -9.48 -6.73
N ARG A 335 -4.34 -10.19 -6.94
CA ARG A 335 -3.90 -10.93 -8.14
C ARG A 335 -4.96 -11.95 -8.58
N PHE A 336 -4.75 -12.65 -9.68
CA PHE A 336 -5.62 -13.78 -10.07
C PHE A 336 -5.19 -15.05 -9.31
N LEU A 337 -6.15 -15.93 -8.99
CA LEU A 337 -5.94 -17.23 -8.33
C LEU A 337 -5.27 -17.18 -6.94
N ARG A 338 -5.21 -16.01 -6.32
CA ARG A 338 -4.59 -15.75 -5.01
C ARG A 338 -5.56 -15.00 -4.09
N GLY A 339 -5.26 -15.02 -2.80
CA GLY A 339 -5.81 -14.13 -1.77
C GLY A 339 -4.69 -13.73 -0.80
N GLY A 340 -5.05 -13.12 0.33
CA GLY A 340 -4.13 -12.80 1.44
C GLY A 340 -4.87 -12.23 2.65
N ASP A 341 -4.12 -11.96 3.73
CA ASP A 341 -4.64 -11.61 5.06
C ASP A 341 -5.42 -10.30 5.18
N HIS A 342 -5.42 -9.44 4.16
CA HIS A 342 -6.28 -8.26 4.09
C HIS A 342 -7.75 -8.62 3.76
N LEU A 343 -8.00 -9.72 3.06
CA LEU A 343 -9.33 -10.10 2.61
C LEU A 343 -10.34 -10.36 3.74
N PRO A 344 -9.99 -10.97 4.90
CA PRO A 344 -10.91 -11.09 6.02
C PRO A 344 -11.25 -9.74 6.65
N PHE A 345 -10.29 -8.81 6.75
CA PHE A 345 -10.55 -7.46 7.24
C PHE A 345 -11.51 -6.69 6.31
N SER A 346 -11.32 -6.77 4.99
CA SER A 346 -12.28 -6.23 4.01
C SER A 346 -13.69 -6.86 4.15
N ARG A 347 -13.78 -8.18 4.36
CA ARG A 347 -15.08 -8.88 4.58
C ARG A 347 -15.79 -8.41 5.84
N GLU A 348 -15.03 -8.13 6.90
CA GLU A 348 -15.62 -7.61 8.14
C GLU A 348 -15.99 -6.12 8.08
N GLY A 349 -15.49 -5.40 7.07
CA GLY A 349 -15.83 -4.00 6.76
C GLY A 349 -14.72 -2.99 7.04
N PHE A 350 -13.50 -3.46 7.36
CA PHE A 350 -12.37 -2.60 7.69
C PHE A 350 -11.57 -2.16 6.45
N PRO A 351 -10.96 -0.96 6.44
CA PRO A 351 -10.08 -0.53 5.36
C PRO A 351 -8.81 -1.39 5.33
N ALA A 352 -8.66 -2.23 4.30
CA ALA A 352 -7.57 -3.21 4.23
C ALA A 352 -6.89 -3.21 2.86
N ILE A 353 -5.56 -3.33 2.86
CA ILE A 353 -4.72 -3.33 1.65
C ILE A 353 -3.60 -4.38 1.74
N ARG A 354 -3.09 -4.78 0.58
CA ARG A 354 -1.97 -5.71 0.45
C ARG A 354 -0.79 -5.06 -0.27
N VAL A 355 0.35 -4.98 0.41
CA VAL A 355 1.66 -4.66 -0.16
C VAL A 355 2.29 -5.96 -0.65
N THR A 356 2.77 -5.98 -1.90
CA THR A 356 3.40 -7.16 -2.50
C THR A 356 4.43 -6.78 -3.56
N GLU A 357 5.45 -7.62 -3.75
CA GLU A 357 6.51 -7.43 -4.73
C GLU A 357 5.99 -7.19 -6.16
N MET A 358 6.70 -6.41 -6.98
CA MET A 358 6.24 -6.12 -8.35
C MET A 358 6.39 -7.33 -9.29
N ASN A 359 7.45 -8.13 -9.12
CA ASN A 359 7.81 -9.23 -10.01
C ASN A 359 7.93 -10.53 -9.22
N GLU A 360 7.04 -11.49 -9.46
CA GLU A 360 6.92 -12.72 -8.67
C GLU A 360 7.69 -13.91 -9.27
N HIS A 361 8.26 -14.75 -8.40
CA HIS A 361 9.01 -15.94 -8.81
C HIS A 361 8.37 -17.27 -8.40
N PHE A 362 7.52 -17.79 -9.29
CA PHE A 362 6.70 -19.00 -9.09
C PHE A 362 7.48 -20.33 -9.10
N ARG A 363 8.82 -20.31 -9.14
CA ARG A 363 9.65 -21.50 -8.86
C ARG A 363 10.11 -21.54 -7.40
N TYR A 364 10.01 -20.43 -6.68
CA TYR A 364 10.37 -20.33 -5.26
C TYR A 364 9.11 -20.50 -4.40
N GLN A 365 8.11 -19.63 -4.60
CA GLN A 365 6.79 -19.67 -3.95
C GLN A 365 6.17 -21.08 -3.95
N HIS A 366 5.82 -21.63 -2.79
CA HIS A 366 5.07 -22.90 -2.63
C HIS A 366 5.68 -24.07 -3.42
N GLN A 367 7.00 -24.25 -3.36
CA GLN A 367 7.72 -25.33 -4.05
C GLN A 367 8.59 -26.15 -3.10
N ASP A 368 8.67 -27.46 -3.35
CA ASP A 368 9.67 -28.32 -2.73
C ASP A 368 11.08 -27.84 -3.10
N VAL A 369 11.98 -27.81 -2.11
CA VAL A 369 13.39 -27.47 -2.31
C VAL A 369 14.07 -28.55 -3.14
N ARG A 370 14.37 -28.25 -4.41
CA ARG A 370 14.99 -29.19 -5.35
C ARG A 370 15.75 -28.47 -6.47
N THR A 371 16.60 -29.21 -7.17
CA THR A 371 17.11 -28.81 -8.49
C THR A 371 16.56 -29.75 -9.54
N GLU A 372 15.95 -29.20 -10.59
CA GLU A 372 15.28 -29.96 -11.65
C GLU A 372 15.68 -29.36 -13.02
N ASN A 373 16.23 -30.17 -13.93
CA ASN A 373 16.71 -29.72 -15.25
C ASN A 373 17.70 -28.53 -15.21
N GLY A 374 18.50 -28.42 -14.15
CA GLY A 374 19.43 -27.30 -13.94
C GLY A 374 18.78 -26.01 -13.42
N LEU A 375 17.51 -26.07 -13.02
CA LEU A 375 16.76 -24.97 -12.43
C LEU A 375 16.56 -25.23 -10.92
N GLU A 376 16.86 -24.24 -10.09
CA GLU A 376 16.53 -24.26 -8.66
C GLU A 376 15.03 -24.00 -8.43
N TYR A 377 14.48 -24.68 -7.43
CA TYR A 377 13.11 -24.58 -6.93
C TYR A 377 13.10 -24.55 -5.39
N GLY A 378 12.06 -23.94 -4.83
CA GLY A 378 11.86 -23.76 -3.38
C GLY A 378 12.28 -22.38 -2.89
N ASP A 379 11.65 -21.92 -1.81
CA ASP A 379 11.78 -20.53 -1.35
C ASP A 379 12.88 -20.36 -0.29
N LEU A 380 14.10 -20.08 -0.77
CA LEU A 380 15.33 -20.06 0.01
C LEU A 380 15.83 -18.63 0.28
N VAL A 381 16.46 -18.44 1.44
CA VAL A 381 17.02 -17.15 1.90
C VAL A 381 17.95 -16.48 0.86
N GLN A 382 18.67 -17.28 0.06
CA GLN A 382 19.55 -16.80 -1.01
C GLN A 382 18.83 -16.09 -2.17
N HIS A 383 17.50 -16.20 -2.26
CA HIS A 383 16.68 -15.57 -3.30
C HIS A 383 16.01 -14.26 -2.85
N VAL A 384 16.15 -13.87 -1.58
CA VAL A 384 15.58 -12.64 -1.01
C VAL A 384 16.51 -11.43 -1.25
N ASP A 385 15.97 -10.40 -1.88
CA ASP A 385 16.60 -9.08 -2.04
C ASP A 385 16.38 -8.26 -0.77
N PHE A 386 17.33 -8.33 0.15
CA PHE A 386 17.23 -7.66 1.46
C PHE A 386 17.26 -6.12 1.38
N GLU A 387 17.74 -5.52 0.29
CA GLU A 387 17.62 -4.07 0.08
C GLU A 387 16.22 -3.71 -0.41
N TYR A 388 15.62 -4.52 -1.28
CA TYR A 388 14.21 -4.39 -1.63
C TYR A 388 13.30 -4.53 -0.40
N LEU A 389 13.51 -5.57 0.41
CA LEU A 389 12.75 -5.79 1.65
C LEU A 389 12.91 -4.62 2.63
N ARG A 390 14.12 -4.06 2.76
CA ARG A 390 14.39 -2.86 3.58
C ARG A 390 13.61 -1.65 3.06
N LYS A 391 13.56 -1.40 1.75
CA LYS A 391 12.75 -0.32 1.15
C LYS A 391 11.25 -0.50 1.42
N VAL A 392 10.70 -1.71 1.23
CA VAL A 392 9.27 -1.98 1.46
C VAL A 392 8.92 -1.86 2.94
N THR A 393 9.77 -2.36 3.84
CA THR A 393 9.62 -2.19 5.30
C THR A 393 9.65 -0.70 5.68
N ALA A 394 10.56 0.09 5.08
CA ALA A 394 10.65 1.53 5.31
C ALA A 394 9.42 2.32 4.78
N MET A 395 8.83 1.90 3.67
CA MET A 395 7.58 2.48 3.13
C MET A 395 6.41 2.25 4.09
N ASN A 396 6.29 1.03 4.63
CA ASN A 396 5.29 0.70 5.64
C ASN A 396 5.51 1.54 6.91
N MET A 397 6.75 1.55 7.42
CA MET A 397 7.18 2.35 8.58
C MET A 397 6.76 3.81 8.45
N ALA A 398 7.11 4.47 7.35
CA ALA A 398 6.82 5.89 7.11
C ALA A 398 5.32 6.17 7.15
N SER A 399 4.53 5.33 6.46
CA SER A 399 3.09 5.48 6.33
C SER A 399 2.38 5.22 7.66
N LEU A 400 2.74 4.12 8.34
CA LEU A 400 2.15 3.71 9.62
C LEU A 400 2.51 4.69 10.76
N ALA A 401 3.74 5.20 10.78
CA ALA A 401 4.16 6.23 11.73
C ALA A 401 3.36 7.53 11.55
N ASN A 402 3.21 8.01 10.31
CA ASN A 402 2.47 9.23 10.03
C ASN A 402 0.98 9.08 10.37
N LEU A 403 0.36 7.93 10.06
CA LEU A 403 -1.03 7.61 10.41
C LEU A 403 -1.26 7.58 11.93
N ALA A 404 -0.35 6.96 12.69
CA ALA A 404 -0.50 6.82 14.13
C ALA A 404 -0.12 8.09 14.90
N ALA A 405 0.72 8.95 14.33
CA ALA A 405 1.03 10.28 14.85
C ALA A 405 0.00 11.36 14.45
N SER A 406 -0.74 11.17 13.35
CA SER A 406 -1.70 12.16 12.84
C SER A 406 -2.81 12.51 13.85
N PRO A 407 -3.45 13.67 13.74
CA PRO A 407 -4.78 13.86 14.33
C PRO A 407 -5.79 12.87 13.73
N GLY A 408 -6.96 12.75 14.36
CA GLY A 408 -8.10 12.04 13.77
C GLY A 408 -8.53 12.65 12.43
N PRO A 409 -9.25 11.91 11.58
CA PRO A 409 -9.80 12.45 10.34
C PRO A 409 -10.89 13.52 10.61
N PRO A 410 -11.05 14.52 9.73
CA PRO A 410 -12.10 15.53 9.86
C PRO A 410 -13.49 14.90 9.75
N GLU A 411 -14.41 15.35 10.60
CA GLU A 411 -15.75 14.77 10.73
C GLU A 411 -16.76 15.48 9.83
N GLN A 412 -17.80 14.76 9.39
CA GLN A 412 -18.92 15.32 8.63
C GLN A 412 -18.48 16.20 7.44
N VAL A 413 -17.49 15.74 6.67
CA VAL A 413 -17.01 16.45 5.48
C VAL A 413 -18.10 16.48 4.42
N GLN A 414 -18.40 17.69 3.93
CA GLN A 414 -19.53 17.99 3.08
C GLN A 414 -19.14 18.84 1.88
N ILE A 415 -19.86 18.63 0.78
CA ILE A 415 -19.89 19.53 -0.38
C ILE A 415 -21.26 20.20 -0.42
N ILE A 416 -21.26 21.53 -0.35
CA ILE A 416 -22.47 22.31 -0.10
C ILE A 416 -23.14 22.67 -1.43
N MET A 417 -24.37 22.19 -1.60
CA MET A 417 -25.13 22.28 -2.86
C MET A 417 -25.91 23.60 -2.98
N GLU A 418 -25.18 24.72 -2.93
CA GLU A 418 -25.69 26.09 -3.10
C GLU A 418 -25.82 26.46 -4.60
N GLY A 419 -26.98 26.17 -5.21
CA GLY A 419 -27.33 26.62 -6.57
C GLY A 419 -26.50 26.00 -7.70
N LEU A 420 -26.38 26.73 -8.82
CA LEU A 420 -25.55 26.33 -9.97
C LEU A 420 -24.32 27.24 -10.05
N SER A 421 -23.15 26.67 -9.77
CA SER A 421 -21.86 27.37 -9.83
C SER A 421 -20.74 26.43 -10.29
N ASN A 422 -19.70 27.04 -10.87
CA ASN A 422 -18.40 26.42 -11.16
C ASN A 422 -17.40 26.54 -9.99
N GLU A 423 -17.81 27.17 -8.89
CA GLU A 423 -17.10 27.09 -7.61
C GLU A 423 -17.59 25.88 -6.80
N THR A 424 -16.74 25.43 -5.87
CA THR A 424 -17.09 24.43 -4.86
C THR A 424 -16.99 25.06 -3.48
N VAL A 425 -18.00 24.84 -2.63
CA VAL A 425 -17.93 25.13 -1.20
C VAL A 425 -17.83 23.81 -0.45
N LEU A 426 -16.77 23.65 0.34
CA LEU A 426 -16.59 22.53 1.27
C LEU A 426 -16.78 23.03 2.71
N ALA A 427 -17.37 22.19 3.56
CA ALA A 427 -17.46 22.40 5.00
C ALA A 427 -17.23 21.08 5.75
N TRP A 428 -16.75 21.14 6.99
CA TRP A 428 -16.55 19.97 7.85
C TRP A 428 -16.56 20.39 9.33
N LYS A 429 -16.48 19.39 10.21
CA LYS A 429 -16.18 19.57 11.63
C LYS A 429 -14.74 19.15 11.91
N ALA A 430 -14.13 19.80 12.89
CA ALA A 430 -12.85 19.34 13.42
C ALA A 430 -13.01 17.90 13.96
N PRO A 431 -11.94 17.08 13.96
CA PRO A 431 -11.94 15.81 14.69
C PRO A 431 -12.18 16.06 16.19
N GLN A 432 -12.69 15.07 16.92
CA GLN A 432 -12.90 15.15 18.39
C GLN A 432 -11.65 15.51 19.22
N SER A 433 -10.44 15.47 18.67
CA SER A 433 -9.23 16.00 19.30
C SER A 433 -9.31 17.52 19.51
N GLN A 434 -9.27 17.98 20.76
CA GLN A 434 -9.35 19.41 21.15
C GLN A 434 -8.08 20.23 20.83
N ASP A 435 -7.34 19.87 19.77
CA ASP A 435 -6.13 20.57 19.34
C ASP A 435 -6.50 21.86 18.57
N PRO A 436 -6.23 23.06 19.12
CA PRO A 436 -6.57 24.32 18.46
C PRO A 436 -5.56 24.71 17.36
N THR A 437 -4.48 23.94 17.19
CA THR A 437 -3.44 24.18 16.17
C THR A 437 -3.73 23.48 14.85
N LEU A 438 -4.81 22.68 14.79
CA LEU A 438 -5.20 21.94 13.60
C LEU A 438 -5.44 22.86 12.40
N SER A 439 -4.79 22.46 11.31
CA SER A 439 -5.02 22.98 9.96
C SER A 439 -5.52 21.85 9.08
N TYR A 440 -5.96 22.17 7.86
CA TYR A 440 -6.51 21.16 6.96
C TYR A 440 -5.85 21.24 5.59
N TYR A 441 -5.69 20.08 4.93
CA TYR A 441 -5.44 20.04 3.50
C TYR A 441 -6.75 19.75 2.77
N VAL A 442 -7.14 20.60 1.83
CA VAL A 442 -8.05 20.19 0.75
C VAL A 442 -7.21 19.54 -0.34
N LEU A 443 -7.54 18.30 -0.63
CA LEU A 443 -7.01 17.54 -1.75
C LEU A 443 -7.95 17.69 -2.95
N ILE A 444 -7.39 17.82 -4.16
CA ILE A 444 -8.14 17.93 -5.41
C ILE A 444 -7.51 17.01 -6.46
N ARG A 445 -8.35 16.29 -7.21
CA ARG A 445 -7.95 15.53 -8.41
C ARG A 445 -9.02 15.54 -9.48
N GLU A 446 -8.63 15.46 -10.74
CA GLU A 446 -9.50 15.16 -11.86
C GLU A 446 -10.16 13.79 -11.64
N THR A 447 -11.40 13.62 -12.12
CA THR A 447 -12.18 12.39 -11.88
C THR A 447 -11.46 11.12 -12.36
N SER A 448 -10.73 11.22 -13.47
CA SER A 448 -9.88 10.17 -14.06
C SER A 448 -8.54 9.93 -13.35
N SER A 449 -8.04 10.87 -12.54
CA SER A 449 -6.71 10.75 -11.94
C SER A 449 -6.67 9.66 -10.85
N PRO A 450 -5.68 8.75 -10.86
CA PRO A 450 -5.52 7.76 -9.79
C PRO A 450 -5.02 8.37 -8.47
N VAL A 451 -4.44 9.57 -8.49
CA VAL A 451 -3.78 10.19 -7.33
C VAL A 451 -4.31 11.61 -7.08
N TRP A 452 -4.06 12.13 -5.88
CA TRP A 452 -4.27 13.54 -5.57
C TRP A 452 -3.25 14.39 -6.34
N GLN A 453 -3.74 15.37 -7.12
CA GLN A 453 -2.90 16.20 -7.99
C GLN A 453 -2.60 17.57 -7.37
N LYS A 454 -3.42 18.03 -6.42
CA LYS A 454 -3.27 19.32 -5.74
C LYS A 454 -3.62 19.18 -4.25
N LYS A 455 -2.92 19.95 -3.42
CA LYS A 455 -3.00 19.92 -1.95
C LYS A 455 -2.92 21.36 -1.44
N ILE A 456 -4.02 21.87 -0.85
CA ILE A 456 -4.18 23.29 -0.47
C ILE A 456 -4.36 23.36 1.04
N ARG A 457 -3.42 23.99 1.77
CA ARG A 457 -3.53 24.16 3.23
C ARG A 457 -4.50 25.30 3.56
N VAL A 458 -5.44 25.06 4.47
CA VAL A 458 -6.43 26.03 4.94
C VAL A 458 -6.55 26.00 6.48
N PRO A 459 -6.79 27.14 7.14
CA PRO A 459 -6.88 27.22 8.61
C PRO A 459 -8.30 27.07 9.17
N ALA A 460 -9.33 27.01 8.32
CA ALA A 460 -10.74 27.05 8.70
C ALA A 460 -11.51 25.85 8.16
N THR A 461 -12.60 25.46 8.85
CA THR A 461 -13.41 24.28 8.52
C THR A 461 -14.48 24.51 7.44
N ARG A 462 -14.44 25.65 6.74
CA ARG A 462 -15.25 25.95 5.55
C ARG A 462 -14.41 26.74 4.56
N VAL A 463 -14.48 26.40 3.27
CA VAL A 463 -13.72 27.06 2.20
C VAL A 463 -14.49 27.08 0.88
N ARG A 464 -14.36 28.18 0.13
CA ARG A 464 -14.83 28.34 -1.25
C ARG A 464 -13.65 28.22 -2.20
N LEU A 465 -13.80 27.45 -3.27
CA LEU A 465 -12.73 27.03 -4.17
C LEU A 465 -13.13 27.30 -5.63
N PRO A 466 -12.25 27.88 -6.48
CA PRO A 466 -12.51 28.16 -7.89
C PRO A 466 -12.33 26.90 -8.76
N TYR A 467 -13.00 25.81 -8.37
CA TYR A 467 -12.95 24.49 -9.00
C TYR A 467 -14.36 23.91 -9.01
N SER A 468 -14.84 23.41 -10.16
CA SER A 468 -16.17 22.82 -10.23
C SER A 468 -16.18 21.39 -9.69
N LYS A 469 -17.09 21.12 -8.76
CA LYS A 469 -17.50 19.81 -8.24
C LYS A 469 -17.87 18.79 -9.33
N ASP A 470 -18.23 19.26 -10.52
CA ASP A 470 -18.67 18.44 -11.65
C ASP A 470 -17.46 17.88 -12.44
N ASN A 471 -16.26 18.48 -12.25
CA ASN A 471 -15.03 18.15 -12.99
C ASN A 471 -13.93 17.52 -12.09
N TYR A 472 -14.02 17.67 -10.77
CA TYR A 472 -12.98 17.30 -9.82
C TYR A 472 -13.55 16.57 -8.60
N PHE A 473 -12.83 15.56 -8.12
CA PHE A 473 -13.01 15.03 -6.78
C PHE A 473 -12.20 15.84 -5.76
N PHE A 474 -12.74 15.90 -4.55
CA PHE A 474 -12.17 16.58 -3.40
C PHE A 474 -12.08 15.61 -2.23
N ALA A 475 -11.14 15.86 -1.31
CA ALA A 475 -11.15 15.28 0.03
C ALA A 475 -10.51 16.26 1.02
N VAL A 476 -10.72 16.03 2.31
CA VAL A 476 -10.10 16.83 3.38
C VAL A 476 -9.29 15.92 4.30
N GLN A 477 -8.08 16.37 4.66
CA GLN A 477 -7.27 15.81 5.74
C GLN A 477 -7.15 16.83 6.88
N ALA A 478 -7.11 16.37 8.13
CA ALA A 478 -6.66 17.17 9.26
C ALA A 478 -5.13 17.05 9.41
N VAL A 479 -4.48 18.13 9.85
CA VAL A 479 -3.01 18.27 9.89
C VAL A 479 -2.61 18.99 11.17
N ASP A 480 -1.75 18.37 11.98
CA ASP A 480 -1.25 18.97 13.23
C ASP A 480 -0.09 19.96 12.99
N ALA A 481 0.39 20.58 14.06
CA ALA A 481 1.49 21.53 14.04
C ALA A 481 2.84 20.92 13.56
N ALA A 482 3.02 19.61 13.66
CA ALA A 482 4.20 18.89 13.17
C ALA A 482 4.05 18.39 11.72
N GLY A 483 2.89 18.61 11.09
CA GLY A 483 2.64 18.23 9.70
C GLY A 483 2.13 16.81 9.51
N HIS A 484 1.84 16.05 10.57
CA HIS A 484 1.23 14.73 10.45
C HIS A 484 -0.20 14.82 9.94
N GLU A 485 -0.58 13.94 9.03
CA GLU A 485 -1.79 14.08 8.22
C GLU A 485 -2.74 12.92 8.44
N SER A 486 -4.03 13.20 8.65
CA SER A 486 -5.06 12.16 8.71
C SER A 486 -5.23 11.44 7.38
N LEU A 487 -5.92 10.30 7.38
CA LEU A 487 -6.49 9.76 6.15
C LEU A 487 -7.42 10.81 5.49
N PRO A 488 -7.45 10.89 4.14
CA PRO A 488 -8.40 11.70 3.40
C PRO A 488 -9.85 11.26 3.62
N VAL A 489 -10.74 12.21 3.92
CA VAL A 489 -12.19 11.99 3.98
C VAL A 489 -12.85 12.64 2.77
N PHE A 490 -13.64 11.85 2.03
CA PHE A 490 -14.45 12.34 0.91
C PHE A 490 -15.67 13.14 1.39
N PRO A 491 -16.00 14.27 0.75
CA PRO A 491 -17.20 15.03 1.07
C PRO A 491 -18.46 14.29 0.60
N LEU A 492 -19.52 14.34 1.41
CA LEU A 492 -20.86 13.95 0.98
C LEU A 492 -21.71 15.19 0.62
N PRO A 493 -22.64 15.13 -0.36
CA PRO A 493 -23.51 16.25 -0.66
C PRO A 493 -24.40 16.63 0.53
N ALA A 494 -24.44 17.92 0.84
CA ALA A 494 -25.35 18.51 1.81
C ALA A 494 -26.06 19.75 1.21
N GLN A 495 -27.24 20.05 1.73
CA GLN A 495 -27.90 21.34 1.47
C GLN A 495 -27.22 22.44 2.30
N ALA A 496 -27.52 23.71 2.01
CA ALA A 496 -27.20 24.80 2.92
C ALA A 496 -28.07 24.71 4.19
N GLU A 497 -27.49 25.11 5.32
CA GLU A 497 -28.20 25.43 6.58
C GLU A 497 -28.52 26.93 6.63
#